data_AF-B4CYU0-F1
#
_entry.id   AF-B4CYU0-F1
#
_cell.length_a   1.000
_cell.length_b   1.000
_cell.length_c   1.000
_cell.angle_alpha   90.00
_cell.angle_beta   90.00
_cell.angle_gamma   90.00
#
_symmetry.space_group_name_H-M   'P 1'
#
loop_
_entity.id
_entity.type
_entity.pdbx_description
1 polymer ?
#
loop_
_entity_poly.entity_id
_entity_poly.type
_entity_poly.pdbx_seq_one_letter_code
_entity_poly.pdbx_strand_id
1 'polypeptide(L)'
;MTVQGMSSFMTGALHPLLTPSHVIILLALGLAVGQHIPLRLGAPLKVFAGCSAIGLALTTTGRIAGVHPGILSGIAFAIGGIVAFGKKLPFAVPAILLGAGALAIGLDSGVEKGAAWTVFGTLSGTWVGLLVYLVNFAFYTSLAAEKKQQWLQIGIRVAGSWILAISVLMLAFALRK
;
A
#
# COMPACT_ATOMS: atom_id res chain seq x y z
N MET A 1 16.55 -0.19 -12.07
CA MET A 1 16.75 -1.25 -13.09
C MET A 1 15.67 -1.11 -14.17
N THR A 2 16.02 -0.64 -15.36
CA THR A 2 15.12 -0.63 -16.52
C THR A 2 15.24 -1.95 -17.25
N VAL A 3 14.16 -2.73 -17.36
CA VAL A 3 14.11 -3.90 -18.24
C VAL A 3 14.16 -3.40 -19.67
N GLN A 4 15.16 -3.82 -20.46
CA GLN A 4 15.26 -3.44 -21.87
C GLN A 4 13.95 -3.81 -22.60
N GLY A 5 13.28 -2.81 -23.18
CA GLY A 5 11.99 -2.96 -23.88
C GLY A 5 10.74 -2.57 -23.09
N MET A 6 10.85 -2.28 -21.79
CA MET A 6 9.71 -1.81 -20.97
C MET A 6 9.66 -0.28 -20.93
N SER A 7 8.47 0.31 -21.15
CA SER A 7 8.30 1.76 -21.05
C SER A 7 8.49 2.24 -19.61
N SER A 8 8.96 3.48 -19.43
CA SER A 8 9.16 4.10 -18.10
C SER A 8 7.91 4.03 -17.23
N PHE A 9 6.74 4.13 -17.87
CA PHE A 9 5.43 3.95 -17.24
C PHE A 9 5.22 2.53 -16.71
N MET A 10 5.48 1.50 -17.52
CA MET A 10 5.31 0.11 -17.08
C MET A 10 6.29 -0.28 -15.98
N THR A 11 7.53 0.22 -16.05
CA THR A 11 8.50 0.07 -14.95
C THR A 11 7.98 0.71 -13.66
N GLY A 12 7.41 1.91 -13.75
CA GLY A 12 6.76 2.57 -12.62
C GLY A 12 5.58 1.77 -12.08
N ALA A 13 4.69 1.31 -12.95
CA ALA A 13 3.50 0.56 -12.55
C ALA A 13 3.83 -0.71 -11.78
N LEU A 14 4.92 -1.41 -12.15
CA LEU A 14 5.38 -2.61 -11.44
C LEU A 14 6.21 -2.30 -10.19
N HIS A 15 6.73 -1.08 -10.03
CA HIS A 15 7.61 -0.70 -8.92
C HIS A 15 7.07 -1.09 -7.53
N PRO A 16 5.77 -0.85 -7.19
CA PRO A 16 5.22 -1.24 -5.90
C PRO A 16 5.20 -2.75 -5.66
N LEU A 17 5.19 -3.57 -6.71
CA LEU A 17 5.23 -5.03 -6.58
C LEU A 17 6.64 -5.58 -6.41
N LEU A 18 7.64 -4.85 -6.88
CA LEU A 18 9.05 -5.23 -6.76
C LEU A 18 9.64 -4.89 -5.39
N THR A 19 8.93 -4.07 -4.60
CA THR A 19 9.38 -3.64 -3.28
C THR A 19 8.57 -4.38 -2.20
N PRO A 20 9.18 -5.28 -1.42
CA PRO A 20 8.44 -6.11 -0.45
C PRO A 20 7.63 -5.30 0.57
N SER A 21 8.17 -4.17 1.06
CA SER A 21 7.46 -3.29 2.00
C SER A 21 6.17 -2.74 1.40
N HIS A 22 6.20 -2.31 0.14
CA HIS A 22 5.03 -1.82 -0.60
C HIS A 22 3.98 -2.90 -0.80
N VAL A 23 4.39 -4.13 -1.13
CA VAL A 23 3.46 -5.26 -1.27
C VAL A 23 2.72 -5.53 0.03
N ILE A 24 3.43 -5.61 1.15
CA ILE A 24 2.84 -5.93 2.46
C ILE A 24 1.86 -4.83 2.91
N ILE A 25 2.23 -3.55 2.79
CA ILE A 25 1.34 -2.45 3.16
C ILE A 25 0.13 -2.33 2.22
N LEU A 26 0.30 -2.55 0.91
CA LEU A 26 -0.81 -2.53 -0.06
C LEU A 26 -1.79 -3.67 0.20
N LEU A 27 -1.28 -4.87 0.48
CA LEU A 27 -2.12 -6.01 0.87
C LEU A 27 -2.88 -5.70 2.17
N ALA A 28 -2.19 -5.17 3.19
CA ALA A 28 -2.82 -4.83 4.46
C ALA A 28 -3.95 -3.81 4.28
N LEU A 29 -3.68 -2.73 3.54
CA LEU A 29 -4.65 -1.68 3.23
C LEU A 29 -5.82 -2.20 2.40
N GLY A 30 -5.54 -2.98 1.36
CA GLY A 30 -6.56 -3.61 0.51
C GLY A 30 -7.48 -4.52 1.32
N LEU A 31 -6.92 -5.38 2.18
CA LEU A 31 -7.69 -6.24 3.06
C LEU A 31 -8.57 -5.43 4.02
N ALA A 32 -8.01 -4.39 4.65
CA ALA A 32 -8.77 -3.55 5.59
C ALA A 32 -9.90 -2.77 4.91
N VAL A 33 -9.68 -2.23 3.70
CA VAL A 33 -10.74 -1.54 2.94
C VAL A 33 -11.81 -2.54 2.50
N GLY A 34 -11.41 -3.70 1.98
CA GLY A 34 -12.33 -4.71 1.46
C GLY A 34 -13.17 -5.44 2.53
N GLN A 35 -12.79 -5.38 3.80
CA GLN A 35 -13.62 -5.92 4.90
C GLN A 35 -14.89 -5.09 5.19
N HIS A 36 -15.00 -3.87 4.67
CA HIS A 36 -16.18 -3.01 4.87
C HIS A 36 -17.25 -3.31 3.81
N ILE A 37 -18.32 -4.00 4.23
CA ILE A 37 -19.47 -4.34 3.37
C ILE A 37 -20.64 -3.38 3.66
N PRO A 38 -21.28 -2.77 2.65
CA PRO A 38 -20.95 -2.86 1.22
C PRO A 38 -19.66 -2.10 0.88
N LEU A 39 -18.93 -2.55 -0.14
CA LEU A 39 -17.68 -1.93 -0.57
C LEU A 39 -17.91 -0.48 -1.01
N ARG A 40 -17.37 0.46 -0.24
CA ARG A 40 -17.43 1.91 -0.54
C ARG A 40 -16.04 2.44 -0.85
N LEU A 41 -15.59 2.24 -2.09
CA LEU A 41 -14.26 2.69 -2.54
C LEU A 41 -14.15 4.22 -2.72
N GLY A 42 -15.25 4.96 -2.86
CA GLY A 42 -15.22 6.38 -3.23
C GLY A 42 -14.35 7.26 -2.32
N ALA A 43 -14.54 7.21 -1.00
CA ALA A 43 -13.75 8.00 -0.06
C ALA A 43 -12.31 7.42 0.14
N PRO A 44 -12.12 6.11 0.42
CA PRO A 44 -10.79 5.51 0.52
C PRO A 44 -9.91 5.78 -0.70
N LEU A 45 -10.45 5.63 -1.91
CA LEU A 45 -9.71 5.82 -3.15
C LEU A 45 -9.28 7.28 -3.33
N LYS A 46 -10.14 8.26 -3.01
CA LYS A 46 -9.78 9.69 -3.06
C LYS A 46 -8.65 10.02 -2.09
N VAL A 47 -8.74 9.52 -0.85
CA VAL A 47 -7.69 9.72 0.17
C VAL A 47 -6.38 9.10 -0.29
N PHE A 48 -6.42 7.84 -0.72
CA PHE A 48 -5.24 7.12 -1.15
C PHE A 48 -4.61 7.74 -2.41
N ALA A 49 -5.43 8.12 -3.40
CA ALA A 49 -4.97 8.77 -4.63
C ALA A 49 -4.33 10.14 -4.35
N GLY A 50 -4.97 10.95 -3.49
CA GLY A 50 -4.45 12.27 -3.12
C GLY A 50 -3.14 12.15 -2.33
N CYS A 51 -3.11 11.33 -1.28
CA CYS A 51 -1.93 11.16 -0.44
C CYS A 51 -0.73 10.54 -1.20
N SER A 52 -0.97 9.53 -2.06
CA SER A 52 0.10 8.96 -2.89
C SER A 52 0.61 9.93 -3.94
N ALA A 53 -0.27 10.72 -4.58
CA ALA A 53 0.14 11.77 -5.51
C ALA A 53 0.99 12.85 -4.81
N ILE A 54 0.60 13.27 -3.61
CA ILE A 54 1.39 14.21 -2.79
C ILE A 54 2.75 13.61 -2.45
N GLY A 55 2.80 12.35 -2.02
CA GLY A 55 4.06 11.66 -1.72
C GLY A 55 5.00 11.63 -2.92
N LEU A 56 4.51 11.17 -4.07
CA LEU A 56 5.28 11.11 -5.32
C LEU A 56 5.68 12.50 -5.83
N ALA A 57 4.86 13.52 -5.66
CA ALA A 57 5.22 14.89 -6.03
C ALA A 57 6.37 15.39 -5.13
N LEU A 58 6.30 15.13 -3.83
CA LEU A 58 7.33 15.55 -2.88
C LEU A 58 8.69 14.89 -3.15
N THR A 59 8.75 13.68 -3.69
CA THR A 59 10.04 13.05 -4.06
C THR A 59 10.76 13.82 -5.15
N THR A 60 10.03 14.52 -6.03
CA THR A 60 10.65 15.34 -7.12
C THR A 60 11.40 16.57 -6.60
N THR A 61 11.13 17.00 -5.37
CA THR A 61 11.79 18.17 -4.77
C THR A 61 13.23 17.88 -4.32
N GLY A 62 13.60 16.60 -4.19
CA GLY A 62 14.90 16.18 -3.67
C GLY A 62 15.13 16.51 -2.19
N ARG A 63 14.14 17.06 -1.47
CA ARG A 63 14.25 17.40 -0.05
C ARG A 63 14.01 16.23 0.89
N ILE A 64 13.35 15.18 0.40
CA ILE A 64 13.02 13.98 1.17
C ILE A 64 13.81 12.83 0.57
N ALA A 65 14.72 12.25 1.37
CA ALA A 65 15.62 11.18 0.93
C ALA A 65 14.95 9.79 0.87
N GLY A 66 13.67 9.70 1.23
CA GLY A 66 12.91 8.46 1.35
C GLY A 66 12.25 8.34 2.72
N VAL A 67 11.50 7.26 2.93
CA VAL A 67 10.84 6.98 4.21
C VAL A 67 11.65 5.94 4.97
N HIS A 68 11.78 6.11 6.29
CA HIS A 68 12.44 5.09 7.10
C HIS A 68 11.66 3.76 6.99
N PRO A 69 12.31 2.62 6.65
CA PRO A 69 11.60 1.35 6.43
C PRO A 69 10.69 0.93 7.60
N GLY A 70 11.11 1.26 8.83
CA GLY A 70 10.30 1.01 10.03
C GLY A 70 8.95 1.71 10.07
N ILE A 71 8.76 2.83 9.36
CA ILE A 71 7.46 3.53 9.29
C ILE A 71 6.47 2.72 8.45
N LEU A 72 6.87 2.28 7.25
CA LEU A 72 6.06 1.42 6.39
C LEU A 72 5.69 0.12 7.10
N SER A 73 6.66 -0.53 7.75
CA SER A 73 6.42 -1.74 8.55
C SER A 73 5.55 -1.47 9.78
N GLY A 74 5.66 -0.31 10.42
CA GLY A 74 4.80 0.08 11.56
C GLY A 74 3.34 0.27 11.14
N ILE A 75 3.10 0.91 9.99
CA ILE A 75 1.75 1.06 9.43
C ILE A 75 1.18 -0.31 9.05
N ALA A 76 1.97 -1.14 8.36
CA ALA A 76 1.58 -2.50 8.00
C ALA A 76 1.30 -3.38 9.23
N PHE A 77 2.07 -3.25 10.30
CA PHE A 77 1.84 -3.91 11.58
C PHE A 77 0.48 -3.53 12.17
N ALA A 78 0.18 -2.22 12.25
CA ALA A 78 -1.09 -1.72 12.79
C ALA A 78 -2.28 -2.26 11.99
N ILE A 79 -2.23 -2.18 10.66
CA ILE A 79 -3.33 -2.62 9.79
C ILE A 79 -3.45 -4.15 9.79
N GLY A 80 -2.33 -4.88 9.70
CA GLY A 80 -2.30 -6.34 9.77
C GLY A 80 -2.94 -6.84 11.07
N GLY A 81 -2.67 -6.17 12.19
CA GLY A 81 -3.32 -6.46 13.47
C GLY A 81 -4.84 -6.28 13.41
N ILE A 82 -5.31 -5.15 12.87
CA ILE A 82 -6.75 -4.87 12.68
C ILE A 82 -7.42 -5.99 11.88
N VAL A 83 -6.81 -6.37 10.75
CA VAL A 83 -7.31 -7.42 9.85
C VAL A 83 -7.30 -8.79 10.56
N ALA A 84 -6.23 -9.13 11.28
CA ALA A 84 -6.07 -10.40 11.99
C ALA A 84 -7.10 -10.58 13.12
N PHE A 85 -7.33 -9.53 13.90
CA PHE A 85 -8.32 -9.57 15.00
C PHE A 85 -9.76 -9.52 14.51
N GLY A 86 -10.00 -9.18 13.23
CA GLY A 86 -11.34 -9.10 12.65
C GLY A 86 -12.24 -8.06 13.33
N LYS A 87 -11.65 -7.07 14.00
CA LYS A 87 -12.39 -6.01 14.69
C LYS A 87 -12.83 -4.96 13.69
N LYS A 88 -14.14 -4.68 13.67
CA LYS A 88 -14.70 -3.54 12.93
C LYS A 88 -14.33 -2.25 13.67
N LEU A 89 -13.27 -1.59 13.22
CA LEU A 89 -12.89 -0.29 13.77
C LEU A 89 -13.76 0.83 13.19
N PRO A 90 -13.90 1.97 13.89
CA PRO A 90 -14.52 3.15 13.32
C PRO A 90 -13.77 3.58 12.06
N PHE A 91 -14.52 3.96 11.03
CA PHE A 91 -14.00 4.27 9.68
C PHE A 91 -12.82 5.27 9.67
N ALA A 92 -12.75 6.16 10.66
CA ALA A 92 -11.66 7.12 10.80
C ALA A 92 -10.27 6.46 10.93
N VAL A 93 -10.16 5.36 11.69
CA VAL A 93 -8.85 4.74 11.97
C VAL A 93 -8.26 4.10 10.70
N PRO A 94 -8.98 3.25 9.95
CA PRO A 94 -8.51 2.75 8.65
C PRO A 94 -8.26 3.87 7.64
N ALA A 95 -9.05 4.95 7.63
CA ALA A 95 -8.86 6.07 6.71
C ALA A 95 -7.56 6.84 6.98
N ILE A 96 -7.22 7.09 8.25
CA ILE A 96 -5.96 7.72 8.64
C ILE A 96 -4.78 6.83 8.25
N LEU A 97 -4.85 5.53 8.57
CA LEU A 97 -3.80 4.56 8.21
C LEU A 97 -3.65 4.42 6.69
N LEU A 98 -4.75 4.51 5.93
CA LEU A 98 -4.75 4.52 4.47
C LEU A 98 -4.05 5.75 3.91
N GLY A 99 -4.36 6.95 4.41
CA GLY A 99 -3.69 8.17 3.99
C GLY A 99 -2.20 8.16 4.34
N ALA A 100 -1.86 7.77 5.57
CA ALA A 100 -0.47 7.66 6.02
C ALA A 100 0.31 6.62 5.20
N GLY A 101 -0.27 5.45 4.93
CA GLY A 101 0.33 4.42 4.11
C GLY A 101 0.54 4.86 2.67
N ALA A 102 -0.48 5.48 2.05
CA ALA A 102 -0.38 6.02 0.70
C ALA A 102 0.73 7.07 0.56
N LEU A 103 0.82 7.99 1.52
CA LEU A 103 1.85 9.01 1.57
C LEU A 103 3.23 8.39 1.75
N ALA A 104 3.37 7.44 2.68
CA ALA A 104 4.63 6.75 2.94
C ALA A 104 5.14 5.99 1.71
N ILE A 105 4.26 5.24 1.03
CA ILE A 105 4.62 4.53 -0.22
C ILE A 105 5.02 5.51 -1.32
N GLY A 106 4.29 6.62 -1.46
CA GLY A 106 4.61 7.65 -2.46
C GLY A 106 5.98 8.29 -2.21
N LEU A 107 6.29 8.61 -0.95
CA LEU A 107 7.58 9.18 -0.54
C LEU A 107 8.75 8.19 -0.68
N ASP A 108 8.49 6.88 -0.51
CA ASP A 108 9.50 5.83 -0.67
C ASP A 108 9.71 5.42 -2.14
N SER A 109 8.78 5.77 -3.02
CA SER A 109 8.84 5.47 -4.46
C SER A 109 9.58 6.55 -5.28
N GLY A 110 10.55 7.21 -4.67
CA GLY A 110 11.38 8.21 -5.35
C GLY A 110 12.16 7.60 -6.52
N VAL A 111 12.21 8.31 -7.65
CA VAL A 111 12.91 7.86 -8.86
C VAL A 111 14.26 8.59 -8.96
N GLU A 112 15.29 7.90 -9.44
CA GLU A 112 16.59 8.51 -9.75
C GLU A 112 16.44 9.68 -10.72
N LYS A 113 17.32 10.68 -10.59
CA LYS A 113 17.31 11.85 -11.46
C LYS A 113 17.56 11.41 -12.91
N GLY A 114 16.70 11.88 -13.82
CA GLY A 114 16.78 11.57 -15.24
C GLY A 114 16.00 12.59 -16.07
N ALA A 115 15.81 12.30 -17.36
CA ALA A 115 15.00 13.13 -18.24
C ALA A 115 13.57 13.32 -17.66
N ALA A 116 13.05 14.55 -17.72
CA ALA A 116 11.77 14.90 -17.09
C ALA A 116 10.61 13.99 -17.54
N TRP A 117 10.58 13.62 -18.82
CA TRP A 117 9.60 12.69 -19.38
C TRP A 117 9.71 11.27 -18.84
N THR A 118 10.93 10.79 -18.60
CA THR A 118 11.17 9.46 -18.01
C THR A 118 10.68 9.44 -16.56
N VAL A 119 11.04 10.47 -15.78
CA VAL A 119 10.63 10.61 -14.38
C VAL A 119 9.11 10.70 -14.27
N PHE A 120 8.49 11.56 -15.08
CA PHE A 120 7.03 11.70 -15.11
C PHE A 120 6.34 10.38 -15.50
N GLY A 121 6.85 9.70 -16.53
CA GLY A 121 6.35 8.37 -16.94
C GLY A 121 6.41 7.36 -15.79
N THR A 122 7.53 7.27 -15.08
CA THR A 122 7.69 6.33 -13.96
C THR A 122 6.82 6.70 -12.76
N LEU A 123 6.72 7.98 -12.39
CA LEU A 123 5.88 8.41 -11.27
C LEU A 123 4.39 8.21 -11.56
N SER A 124 3.93 8.58 -12.77
CA SER A 124 2.53 8.35 -13.17
C SER A 124 2.21 6.86 -13.25
N GLY A 125 3.12 6.04 -13.77
CA GLY A 125 3.02 4.58 -13.76
C GLY A 125 2.87 4.05 -12.34
N THR A 126 3.75 4.47 -11.43
CA THR A 126 3.71 4.07 -10.01
C THR A 126 2.39 4.45 -9.37
N TRP A 127 1.93 5.69 -9.57
CA TRP A 127 0.65 6.17 -9.04
C TRP A 127 -0.51 5.32 -9.53
N VAL A 128 -0.62 5.06 -10.84
CA VAL A 128 -1.67 4.20 -11.41
C VAL A 128 -1.57 2.78 -10.87
N GLY A 129 -0.36 2.21 -10.79
CA GLY A 129 -0.12 0.89 -10.22
C GLY A 129 -0.65 0.78 -8.80
N LEU A 130 -0.31 1.73 -7.93
CA LEU A 130 -0.79 1.79 -6.54
C LEU A 130 -2.32 1.78 -6.46
N LEU A 131 -3.00 2.59 -7.29
CA LEU A 131 -4.47 2.63 -7.34
C LEU A 131 -5.05 1.28 -7.79
N VAL A 132 -4.52 0.72 -8.87
CA VAL A 132 -4.98 -0.56 -9.42
C VAL A 132 -4.80 -1.67 -8.40
N TYR A 133 -3.65 -1.78 -7.74
CA TYR A 133 -3.39 -2.84 -6.75
C TYR A 133 -4.29 -2.71 -5.53
N LEU A 134 -4.45 -1.50 -4.99
CA LEU A 134 -5.34 -1.28 -3.85
C LEU A 134 -6.79 -1.67 -4.19
N VAL A 135 -7.30 -1.21 -5.34
CA VAL A 135 -8.67 -1.52 -5.78
C VAL A 135 -8.85 -3.03 -5.97
N ASN A 136 -7.88 -3.71 -6.59
CA ASN A 136 -7.94 -5.15 -6.79
C ASN A 136 -7.97 -5.90 -5.45
N PHE A 137 -7.04 -5.62 -4.54
CA PHE A 137 -7.01 -6.29 -3.24
C PHE A 137 -8.28 -6.02 -2.43
N ALA A 138 -8.78 -4.78 -2.42
CA ALA A 138 -10.02 -4.42 -1.74
C ALA A 138 -11.24 -5.11 -2.36
N PHE A 139 -11.32 -5.17 -3.68
CA PHE A 139 -12.42 -5.81 -4.40
C PHE A 139 -12.47 -7.32 -4.13
N TYR A 140 -11.35 -8.03 -4.29
CA TYR A 140 -11.29 -9.47 -4.01
C TYR A 140 -11.60 -9.79 -2.54
N THR A 141 -11.13 -8.95 -1.62
CA THR A 141 -11.45 -9.10 -0.19
C THR A 141 -12.93 -8.87 0.09
N SER A 142 -13.54 -7.86 -0.54
CA SER A 142 -14.98 -7.62 -0.39
C SER A 142 -15.81 -8.77 -0.94
N LEU A 143 -15.46 -9.29 -2.12
CA LEU A 143 -16.14 -10.45 -2.70
C LEU A 143 -16.07 -11.66 -1.76
N ALA A 144 -14.92 -11.87 -1.13
CA ALA A 144 -14.74 -12.91 -0.12
C ALA A 144 -15.59 -12.67 1.13
N ALA A 145 -15.66 -11.42 1.60
CA ALA A 145 -16.40 -11.03 2.79
C ALA A 145 -17.94 -11.07 2.57
N GLU A 146 -18.41 -10.70 1.37
CA GLU A 146 -19.83 -10.71 0.97
C GLU A 146 -20.42 -12.11 0.93
N LYS A 147 -19.64 -13.12 0.55
CA LYS A 147 -20.09 -14.53 0.53
C LYS A 147 -20.46 -15.06 1.92
N LYS A 148 -20.11 -14.36 3.01
CA LYS A 148 -20.36 -14.74 4.42
C LYS A 148 -19.92 -16.16 4.80
N GLN A 149 -19.06 -16.79 4.01
CA GLN A 149 -18.54 -18.12 4.32
C GLN A 149 -17.45 -18.01 5.39
N GLN A 150 -17.58 -18.78 6.46
CA GLN A 150 -16.68 -18.69 7.61
C GLN A 150 -15.22 -18.97 7.24
N TRP A 151 -14.95 -19.90 6.31
CA TRP A 151 -13.59 -20.23 5.87
C TRP A 151 -12.89 -19.05 5.16
N LEU A 152 -13.63 -18.23 4.40
CA LEU A 152 -13.08 -17.02 3.76
C LEU A 152 -12.71 -15.97 4.81
N GLN A 153 -13.54 -15.79 5.83
CA GLN A 153 -13.24 -14.87 6.92
C GLN A 153 -12.01 -15.32 7.73
N ILE A 154 -11.87 -16.62 7.96
CA ILE A 154 -10.67 -17.20 8.56
C ILE A 154 -9.46 -16.94 7.66
N GLY A 155 -9.57 -17.17 6.35
CA GLY A 155 -8.51 -16.90 5.38
C GLY A 155 -8.02 -15.44 5.41
N ILE A 156 -8.94 -14.47 5.48
CA ILE A 156 -8.58 -13.05 5.60
C ILE A 156 -7.85 -12.76 6.92
N ARG A 157 -8.28 -13.37 8.04
CA ARG A 157 -7.60 -13.22 9.35
C ARG A 157 -6.21 -13.84 9.35
N VAL A 158 -6.04 -14.99 8.70
CA VAL A 158 -4.74 -15.66 8.52
C VAL A 158 -3.81 -14.80 7.67
N ALA A 159 -4.30 -14.23 6.57
CA ALA A 159 -3.51 -13.27 5.78
C ALA A 159 -3.09 -12.06 6.63
N GLY A 160 -4.01 -11.52 7.45
CA GLY A 160 -3.71 -10.45 8.42
C GLY A 160 -2.63 -10.83 9.43
N SER A 161 -2.65 -12.05 9.97
CA SER A 161 -1.65 -12.50 10.96
C SER A 161 -0.27 -12.70 10.34
N TRP A 162 -0.20 -13.15 9.09
CA TRP A 162 1.06 -13.22 8.34
C TRP A 162 1.64 -11.83 8.07
N ILE A 163 0.80 -10.88 7.65
CA ILE A 163 1.20 -9.48 7.47
C ILE A 163 1.74 -8.91 8.80
N LEU A 164 1.03 -9.16 9.90
CA LEU A 164 1.44 -8.72 11.24
C LEU A 164 2.81 -9.30 11.61
N ALA A 165 3.01 -10.61 11.45
CA ALA A 165 4.26 -11.30 11.76
C ALA A 165 5.44 -10.80 10.89
N ILE A 166 5.24 -10.67 9.57
CA ILE A 166 6.25 -10.14 8.65
C ILE A 166 6.61 -8.70 9.05
N SER A 167 5.61 -7.89 9.41
CA SER A 167 5.83 -6.50 9.85
C SER A 167 6.64 -6.43 11.14
N VAL A 168 6.41 -7.32 12.11
CA VAL A 168 7.23 -7.44 13.33
C VAL A 168 8.67 -7.79 12.98
N LEU A 169 8.90 -8.75 12.07
CA LEU A 169 10.25 -9.12 11.63
C LEU A 169 10.96 -7.94 10.96
N MET A 170 10.28 -7.23 10.05
CA MET A 170 10.86 -6.05 9.40
C MET A 170 11.14 -4.92 10.38
N LEU A 171 10.27 -4.68 11.37
CA LEU A 171 10.50 -3.72 12.45
C LEU A 171 11.71 -4.10 13.30
N ALA A 172 11.85 -5.36 13.68
CA ALA A 172 12.99 -5.84 14.45
C ALA A 172 14.31 -5.61 13.69
N PHE A 173 14.34 -5.88 12.38
CA PHE A 173 15.51 -5.57 11.54
C PHE A 173 15.77 -4.07 11.40
N ALA A 174 14.73 -3.25 11.29
CA ALA A 174 14.85 -1.81 11.20
C ALA A 174 15.39 -1.18 12.50
N LEU A 175 15.05 -1.76 13.66
CA LEU A 175 15.45 -1.29 14.99
C LEU A 175 16.79 -1.84 15.49
N ARG A 176 17.32 -2.89 14.85
CA ARG A 176 18.62 -3.49 15.21
C ARG A 176 19.83 -2.62 14.83
N LYS A 177 19.62 -1.54 14.08
CA LYS A 177 20.69 -0.62 13.67
C LYS A 177 21.25 0.17 14.84
#